data_AF-A0A952C448-F1
#
_entry.id   AF-A0A952C448-F1
#
_cell.length_a   1.000
_cell.length_b   1.000
_cell.length_c   1.000
_cell.angle_alpha   90.00
_cell.angle_beta   90.00
_cell.angle_gamma   90.00
#
_symmetry.space_group_name_H-M   'P 1'
#
loop_
_entity.id
_entity.type
_entity.pdbx_description
1 polymer ?
#
loop_
_entity_poly.entity_id
_entity_poly.type
_entity_poly.pdbx_seq_one_letter_code
_entity_poly.pdbx_strand_id
1 'polypeptide(L)'
;MGVPIWRAIIHDWTKFLPAELPHYDRQFFGDKSDPDGFARAWLHHQNSNPHHWEYWITRSDHSIGNADVVDGCVPMPETYVREMIADWLGASRAYLGTWDIHEWLERKLARIKVHPDTRDLIIRVIWTYLDGYDMSWLESVSGK
;
A
#
# COMPACT_ATOMS: atom_id res chain seq x y z
N MET A 1 9.46 11.57 7.30
CA MET A 1 8.04 11.23 6.99
C MET A 1 7.06 11.41 8.15
N GLY A 2 7.47 11.73 9.39
CA GLY A 2 6.53 12.12 10.46
C GLY A 2 5.60 11.02 11.01
N VAL A 3 5.78 9.76 10.57
CA VAL A 3 5.07 8.60 11.12
C VAL A 3 5.71 8.23 12.47
N PRO A 4 4.93 8.05 13.55
CA PRO A 4 5.47 7.57 14.82
C PRO A 4 6.18 6.23 14.67
N ILE A 5 7.36 6.06 15.27
CA ILE A 5 8.16 4.83 15.14
C ILE A 5 7.40 3.57 15.55
N TRP A 6 6.56 3.65 16.59
CA TRP A 6 5.76 2.51 17.04
C TRP A 6 4.81 2.02 15.94
N ARG A 7 4.25 2.93 15.14
CA ARG A 7 3.37 2.58 14.03
C ARG A 7 4.15 1.89 12.93
N ALA A 8 5.34 2.39 12.60
CA ALA A 8 6.25 1.72 11.66
C ALA A 8 6.68 0.33 12.15
N ILE A 9 6.73 0.07 13.46
CA ILE A 9 7.04 -1.25 14.01
C ILE A 9 5.84 -2.20 13.91
N ILE A 10 4.62 -1.70 14.12
CA ILE A 10 3.42 -2.55 14.20
C ILE A 10 2.52 -2.50 12.95
N HIS A 11 2.90 -1.80 11.89
CA HIS A 11 2.06 -1.53 10.72
C HIS A 11 1.48 -2.81 10.09
N ASP A 12 2.21 -3.92 10.22
CA ASP A 12 1.89 -5.26 9.71
C ASP A 12 1.64 -6.29 10.82
N TRP A 13 1.10 -5.87 11.97
CA TRP A 13 0.93 -6.77 13.11
C TRP A 13 0.13 -8.04 12.80
N THR A 14 -0.81 -7.94 11.87
CA THR A 14 -1.65 -9.04 11.39
C THR A 14 -0.84 -10.20 10.78
N LYS A 15 0.37 -9.95 10.25
CA LYS A 15 1.28 -11.00 9.73
C LYS A 15 1.67 -12.03 10.77
N PHE A 16 1.60 -11.68 12.05
CA PHE A 16 1.96 -12.57 13.16
C PHE A 16 0.75 -13.33 13.73
N LEU A 17 -0.45 -13.12 13.19
CA LEU A 17 -1.65 -13.83 13.62
C LEU A 17 -1.80 -15.18 12.89
N PRO A 18 -2.55 -16.14 13.47
CA PRO A 18 -2.77 -17.46 12.84
C PRO A 18 -3.42 -17.40 11.44
N ALA A 19 -4.10 -16.30 11.11
CA ALA A 19 -4.72 -16.09 9.80
C ALA A 19 -3.68 -15.83 8.68
N GLU A 20 -2.45 -15.40 9.03
CA GLU A 20 -1.44 -15.01 8.05
C GLU A 20 -0.13 -15.78 8.22
N LEU A 21 0.41 -15.83 9.44
CA LEU A 21 1.78 -16.31 9.70
C LEU A 21 2.08 -17.68 9.08
N PRO A 22 1.26 -18.74 9.28
CA PRO A 22 1.58 -20.07 8.76
C PRO A 22 1.62 -20.12 7.23
N HIS A 23 0.78 -19.31 6.58
CA HIS A 23 0.68 -19.28 5.12
C HIS A 23 1.82 -18.47 4.48
N TYR A 24 2.24 -17.37 5.11
CA TYR A 24 3.44 -16.63 4.69
C TYR A 24 4.72 -17.45 4.88
N ASP A 25 4.89 -18.08 6.05
CA ASP A 25 6.04 -18.95 6.33
C ASP A 25 6.16 -20.06 5.28
N ARG A 26 5.05 -20.75 5.03
CA ARG A 26 4.95 -21.79 4.02
C ARG A 26 5.27 -21.28 2.61
N GLN A 27 4.75 -20.12 2.22
CA GLN A 27 4.96 -19.54 0.89
C GLN A 27 6.41 -19.09 0.63
N PHE A 28 7.08 -18.51 1.64
CA PHE A 28 8.40 -17.89 1.44
C PHE A 28 9.57 -18.76 1.92
N PHE A 29 9.35 -19.64 2.90
CA PHE A 29 10.40 -20.44 3.53
C PHE A 29 10.09 -21.95 3.60
N GLY A 30 8.85 -22.36 3.33
CA GLY A 30 8.40 -23.75 3.41
C GLY A 30 8.01 -24.37 2.06
N ASP A 31 7.10 -25.35 2.11
CA ASP A 31 6.57 -26.01 0.92
C ASP A 31 5.42 -25.19 0.31
N LYS A 32 5.43 -24.96 -1.00
CA LYS A 32 4.47 -24.05 -1.66
C LYS A 32 3.16 -24.74 -2.06
N SER A 33 2.74 -25.78 -1.36
CA SER A 33 1.56 -26.57 -1.74
C SER A 33 0.21 -26.02 -1.24
N ASP A 34 0.19 -24.86 -0.56
CA ASP A 34 -1.03 -24.20 -0.07
C ASP A 34 -1.26 -22.82 -0.72
N PRO A 35 -1.48 -22.77 -2.04
CA PRO A 35 -1.70 -21.51 -2.74
C PRO A 35 -2.98 -20.79 -2.28
N ASP A 36 -4.04 -21.54 -1.94
CA ASP A 36 -5.30 -20.96 -1.49
C ASP A 36 -5.19 -20.35 -0.09
N GLY A 37 -4.46 -21.00 0.83
CA GLY A 37 -4.17 -20.45 2.14
C GLY A 37 -3.35 -19.18 2.06
N PHE A 38 -2.33 -19.16 1.20
CA PHE A 38 -1.57 -17.93 0.94
C PHE A 38 -2.44 -16.82 0.34
N ALA A 39 -3.30 -17.13 -0.63
CA ALA A 39 -4.20 -16.15 -1.22
C ALA A 39 -5.16 -15.55 -0.17
N ARG A 40 -5.72 -16.37 0.72
CA ARG A 40 -6.58 -15.90 1.83
C ARG A 40 -5.81 -15.03 2.81
N ALA A 41 -4.59 -15.43 3.20
CA ALA A 41 -3.73 -14.66 4.08
C ALA A 41 -3.36 -13.29 3.46
N TRP A 42 -2.97 -13.28 2.19
CA TRP A 42 -2.65 -12.06 1.46
C TRP A 42 -3.83 -11.11 1.37
N LEU A 43 -5.02 -11.64 1.05
CA LEU A 43 -6.25 -10.84 1.03
C LEU A 43 -6.59 -10.29 2.42
N HIS A 44 -6.51 -11.11 3.47
CA HIS A 44 -6.72 -10.65 4.84
C HIS A 44 -5.76 -9.49 5.18
N HIS A 45 -4.47 -9.67 4.89
CA HIS A 45 -3.42 -8.69 5.14
C HIS A 45 -3.74 -7.32 4.54
N GLN A 46 -3.97 -7.26 3.23
CA GLN A 46 -4.24 -5.99 2.53
C GLN A 46 -5.57 -5.35 2.95
N ASN A 47 -6.54 -6.17 3.37
CA ASN A 47 -7.87 -5.71 3.77
C ASN A 47 -8.00 -5.41 5.27
N SER A 48 -7.00 -5.72 6.08
CA SER A 48 -6.98 -5.47 7.53
C SER A 48 -5.99 -4.40 7.95
N ASN A 49 -5.01 -4.07 7.09
CA ASN A 49 -4.02 -3.04 7.39
C ASN A 49 -4.28 -1.77 6.55
N PRO A 50 -4.67 -0.65 7.17
CA PRO A 50 -5.14 0.56 6.50
C PRO A 50 -4.07 1.35 5.72
N HIS A 51 -2.79 0.99 5.82
CA HIS A 51 -1.76 1.57 4.94
C HIS A 51 -1.71 0.88 3.56
N HIS A 52 -2.40 -0.23 3.35
CA HIS A 52 -2.63 -0.78 2.01
C HIS A 52 -3.76 -0.02 1.31
N TRP A 53 -3.56 0.33 0.04
CA TRP A 53 -4.59 1.02 -0.74
C TRP A 53 -5.84 0.16 -0.96
N GLU A 54 -5.67 -1.17 -0.99
CA GLU A 54 -6.77 -2.14 -1.13
C GLU A 54 -7.78 -2.05 0.03
N TYR A 55 -7.35 -1.63 1.22
CA TYR A 55 -8.23 -1.39 2.36
C TYR A 55 -9.31 -0.33 2.06
N TRP A 56 -8.99 0.63 1.19
CA TRP A 56 -9.83 1.79 0.87
C TRP A 56 -10.64 1.62 -0.42
N ILE A 57 -10.79 0.38 -0.90
CA ILE A 57 -11.62 0.07 -2.07
C ILE A 57 -12.95 -0.51 -1.62
N THR A 58 -14.04 0.01 -2.19
CA THR A 58 -15.38 -0.53 -1.96
C THR A 58 -15.54 -1.89 -2.65
N ARG A 59 -16.12 -2.86 -1.94
CA ARG A 59 -16.31 -4.24 -2.45
C ARG A 59 -17.66 -4.45 -3.13
N SER A 60 -18.56 -3.49 -3.01
CA SER A 60 -19.96 -3.58 -3.42
C SER A 60 -20.54 -2.17 -3.55
N ASP A 61 -21.74 -2.09 -4.12
CA ASP A 61 -22.60 -0.91 -4.18
C ASP A 61 -23.31 -0.58 -2.85
N HIS A 62 -23.08 -1.36 -1.79
CA HIS A 62 -23.58 -1.05 -0.46
C HIS A 62 -23.18 0.36 -0.01
N SER A 63 -24.12 1.05 0.66
CA SER A 63 -23.89 2.39 1.20
C SER A 63 -22.71 2.40 2.15
N ILE A 64 -21.75 3.30 1.90
CA ILE A 64 -20.62 3.56 2.81
C ILE A 64 -20.85 4.83 3.64
N GLY A 65 -22.11 5.15 3.91
CA GLY A 65 -22.50 6.39 4.56
C GLY A 65 -22.22 7.60 3.66
N ASN A 66 -21.62 8.64 4.24
CA ASN A 66 -21.35 9.92 3.57
C ASN A 66 -19.91 10.04 3.05
N ALA A 67 -19.16 8.93 2.97
CA ALA A 67 -17.80 8.97 2.48
C ALA A 67 -17.78 9.33 0.99
N ASP A 68 -16.82 10.15 0.60
CA ASP A 68 -16.58 10.51 -0.80
C ASP A 68 -15.99 9.30 -1.54
N VAL A 69 -16.62 8.90 -2.64
CA VAL A 69 -16.24 7.72 -3.42
C VAL A 69 -16.10 8.10 -4.88
N VAL A 70 -14.89 7.88 -5.40
CA VAL A 70 -14.60 8.03 -6.82
C VAL A 70 -14.06 6.69 -7.33
N ASP A 71 -14.71 6.14 -8.35
CA ASP A 71 -14.39 4.84 -8.96
C ASP A 71 -14.27 3.67 -7.97
N GLY A 72 -15.04 3.72 -6.88
CA GLY A 72 -15.00 2.71 -5.82
C GLY A 72 -13.79 2.84 -4.88
N CYS A 73 -13.13 4.00 -4.84
CA CYS A 73 -12.05 4.30 -3.89
C CYS A 73 -12.49 5.37 -2.91
N VAL A 74 -12.10 5.22 -1.65
CA VAL A 74 -12.33 6.17 -0.55
C VAL A 74 -11.02 6.93 -0.28
N PRO A 75 -11.06 8.23 0.07
CA PRO A 75 -9.85 8.98 0.41
C PRO A 75 -9.16 8.38 1.64
N MET A 76 -7.90 7.99 1.46
CA MET A 76 -7.01 7.50 2.51
C MET A 76 -6.50 8.67 3.38
N PRO A 77 -6.64 8.59 4.72
CA PRO A 77 -6.05 9.57 5.63
C PRO A 77 -4.53 9.68 5.52
N GLU A 78 -4.00 10.89 5.68
CA GLU A 78 -2.58 11.21 5.50
C GLU A 78 -1.62 10.31 6.31
N THR A 79 -2.01 9.94 7.54
CA THR A 79 -1.16 9.08 8.37
C THR A 79 -0.91 7.72 7.70
N TYR A 80 -1.90 7.17 7.01
CA TYR A 80 -1.77 5.91 6.28
C TYR A 80 -1.06 6.07 4.94
N VAL A 81 -1.23 7.22 4.26
CA VAL A 81 -0.44 7.54 3.05
C VAL A 81 1.05 7.58 3.36
N ARG A 82 1.43 8.23 4.48
CA ARG A 82 2.83 8.30 4.92
C ARG A 82 3.39 6.93 5.31
N GLU A 83 2.58 6.09 5.93
CA GLU A 83 2.93 4.72 6.30
C GLU A 83 3.10 3.84 5.05
N MET A 84 2.19 3.95 4.08
CA MET A 84 2.25 3.28 2.79
C MET A 84 3.52 3.64 2.01
N ILE A 85 3.88 4.92 1.94
CA ILE A 85 5.11 5.37 1.27
C ILE A 85 6.35 4.83 2.01
N ALA A 86 6.32 4.73 3.34
CA ALA A 86 7.40 4.13 4.11
C ALA A 86 7.54 2.63 3.83
N ASP A 87 6.44 1.90 3.68
CA ASP A 87 6.45 0.49 3.26
C ASP A 87 7.03 0.34 1.85
N TRP A 88 6.64 1.21 0.89
CA TRP A 88 7.19 1.19 -0.47
C TRP A 88 8.69 1.47 -0.54
N LEU A 89 9.20 2.39 0.29
CA LEU A 89 10.64 2.60 0.50
C LEU A 89 11.33 1.32 0.99
N GLY A 90 10.74 0.66 1.99
CA GLY A 90 11.23 -0.62 2.49
C GLY A 90 11.22 -1.71 1.43
N ALA A 91 10.16 -1.79 0.62
CA ALA A 91 10.05 -2.74 -0.49
C ALA A 91 11.10 -2.46 -1.58
N SER A 92 11.34 -1.19 -1.93
CA SER A 92 12.42 -0.85 -2.85
C SER A 92 13.79 -1.30 -2.30
N ARG A 93 14.05 -1.04 -1.01
CA ARG A 93 15.29 -1.48 -0.37
C ARG A 93 15.44 -3.00 -0.38
N ALA A 94 14.36 -3.74 -0.10
CA ALA A 94 14.38 -5.20 -0.05
C ALA A 94 14.55 -5.85 -1.43
N TYR A 95 13.88 -5.32 -2.47
CA TYR A 95 13.84 -5.95 -3.80
C TYR A 95 14.84 -5.39 -4.80
N LEU A 96 15.19 -4.11 -4.69
CA LEU A 96 16.06 -3.38 -5.63
C LEU A 96 17.39 -2.96 -4.98
N GLY A 97 17.52 -3.09 -3.66
CA GLY A 97 18.74 -2.71 -2.95
C GLY A 97 18.94 -1.21 -2.81
N THR A 98 17.95 -0.38 -3.16
CA THR A 98 18.03 1.08 -3.11
C THR A 98 16.90 1.68 -2.27
N TRP A 99 17.14 2.86 -1.68
CA TRP A 99 16.08 3.65 -1.03
C TRP A 99 15.36 4.58 -2.01
N ASP A 100 15.75 4.55 -3.29
CA ASP A 100 15.02 5.21 -4.36
C ASP A 100 13.74 4.41 -4.68
N ILE A 101 12.57 5.05 -4.64
CA ILE A 101 11.28 4.40 -4.89
C ILE A 101 10.85 4.39 -6.35
N HIS A 102 11.53 5.12 -7.24
CA HIS A 102 11.09 5.34 -8.63
C HIS A 102 10.82 4.04 -9.35
N GLU A 103 11.84 3.20 -9.46
CA GLU A 103 11.73 1.93 -10.17
C GLU A 103 10.68 1.01 -9.53
N TRP A 104 10.54 1.03 -8.19
CA TRP A 104 9.50 0.27 -7.52
C TRP A 104 8.10 0.78 -7.89
N LEU A 105 7.88 2.09 -7.84
CA LEU A 105 6.60 2.68 -8.19
C LEU A 105 6.27 2.51 -9.67
N GLU A 106 7.20 2.75 -10.59
CA GLU A 106 6.99 2.56 -12.04
C GLU A 106 6.49 1.14 -12.36
N ARG A 107 7.06 0.12 -11.69
CA ARG A 107 6.64 -1.29 -11.85
C ARG A 107 5.24 -1.57 -11.30
N LYS A 108 4.73 -0.76 -10.38
CA LYS A 108 3.49 -1.01 -9.63
C LYS A 108 2.36 -0.03 -9.95
N LEU A 109 2.67 1.15 -10.47
CA LEU A 109 1.74 2.28 -10.56
C LEU A 109 0.48 1.93 -11.36
N ALA A 110 0.63 1.21 -12.46
CA ALA A 110 -0.49 0.76 -13.28
C ALA A 110 -1.51 -0.14 -12.54
N ARG A 111 -1.14 -0.67 -11.36
CA ARG A 111 -2.00 -1.51 -10.52
C ARG A 111 -2.56 -0.78 -9.31
N ILE A 112 -1.94 0.34 -8.91
CA ILE A 112 -2.35 1.10 -7.73
C ILE A 112 -3.63 1.85 -8.07
N LYS A 113 -4.69 1.58 -7.32
CA LYS A 113 -5.98 2.25 -7.47
C LYS A 113 -6.30 3.01 -6.18
N VAL A 114 -6.39 4.33 -6.26
CA VAL A 114 -6.64 5.21 -5.11
C VAL A 114 -7.59 6.34 -5.50
N HIS A 115 -8.25 6.92 -4.50
CA HIS A 115 -9.05 8.14 -4.68
C HIS A 115 -8.18 9.30 -5.20
N PRO A 116 -8.70 10.22 -6.04
CA PRO A 116 -7.96 11.39 -6.53
C PRO A 116 -7.26 12.19 -5.42
N ASP A 117 -7.96 12.54 -4.33
CA ASP A 117 -7.34 13.23 -3.19
C ASP A 117 -6.17 12.46 -2.55
N THR A 118 -6.24 11.12 -2.53
CA THR A 118 -5.15 10.28 -2.04
C THR A 118 -3.97 10.31 -2.99
N ARG A 119 -4.21 10.34 -4.31
CA ARG A 119 -3.17 10.49 -5.33
C ARG A 119 -2.42 11.81 -5.15
N ASP A 120 -3.15 12.92 -5.02
CA ASP A 120 -2.58 14.25 -4.79
C ASP A 120 -1.79 14.31 -3.48
N LEU A 121 -2.28 13.61 -2.45
CA LEU A 121 -1.59 13.51 -1.17
C LEU A 121 -0.31 12.69 -1.27
N ILE A 122 -0.30 11.57 -2.01
CA ILE A 122 0.91 10.78 -2.27
C ILE A 122 1.98 11.64 -2.93
N ILE A 123 1.62 12.36 -4.01
CA ILE A 123 2.53 13.25 -4.74
C ILE A 123 3.13 14.29 -3.79
N ARG A 124 2.27 14.95 -3.00
CA ARG A 124 2.68 15.97 -2.03
C ARG A 124 3.62 15.43 -0.95
N VAL A 125 3.34 14.24 -0.41
CA VAL A 125 4.18 13.61 0.62
C VAL A 125 5.53 13.20 0.04
N ILE A 126 5.56 12.58 -1.15
CA ILE A 126 6.81 12.24 -1.85
C ILE A 126 7.64 13.51 -2.10
N TRP A 127 7.03 14.54 -2.69
CA TRP A 127 7.68 15.83 -2.94
C TRP A 127 8.28 16.44 -1.67
N THR A 128 7.51 16.43 -0.57
CA THR A 128 7.90 17.05 0.69
C THR A 128 9.05 16.31 1.38
N TYR A 129 9.10 14.97 1.30
CA TYR A 129 10.03 14.18 2.12
C TYR A 129 11.16 13.52 1.36
N LEU A 130 11.07 13.41 0.03
CA LEU A 130 12.06 12.70 -0.78
C LEU A 130 12.90 13.62 -1.68
N ASP A 131 12.63 14.93 -1.69
CA ASP A 131 13.42 16.04 -2.27
C ASP A 131 13.89 15.85 -3.73
N GLY A 132 13.43 16.71 -4.65
CA GLY A 132 13.95 16.77 -6.03
C GLY A 132 13.53 15.65 -6.99
N TYR A 133 12.49 14.89 -6.66
CA TYR A 133 11.94 13.85 -7.55
C TYR A 133 11.18 14.52 -8.72
N ASP A 134 11.55 14.18 -9.96
CA ASP A 134 10.71 14.48 -11.12
C ASP A 134 9.45 13.62 -11.04
N MET A 135 8.30 14.26 -10.85
CA MET A 135 7.00 13.61 -10.72
C MET A 135 6.14 13.79 -11.98
N SER A 136 6.69 14.39 -13.04
CA SER A 136 5.99 14.58 -14.33
C SER A 136 5.49 13.24 -14.91
N TRP A 137 6.21 12.14 -14.60
CA TRP A 137 5.79 10.79 -14.97
C TRP A 137 4.54 10.32 -14.21
N LEU A 138 4.39 10.65 -12.92
CA LEU A 138 3.18 10.33 -12.14
C LEU A 138 1.95 11.09 -12.66
N GLU A 139 2.15 12.35 -13.04
CA GLU A 139 1.12 13.16 -13.71
C GLU A 139 0.71 12.52 -15.06
N SER A 140 1.66 12.04 -15.86
CA SER A 140 1.39 11.39 -17.16
C SER A 140 0.61 10.07 -17.07
N VAL A 141 0.71 9.36 -15.95
CA VAL A 141 0.01 8.07 -15.73
C VAL A 141 -1.36 8.31 -15.07
N SER A 142 -1.54 9.47 -14.42
CA SER A 142 -2.77 9.88 -13.75
C SER A 142 -3.89 10.38 -14.68
N GLY A 143 -3.56 10.70 -15.94
CA GLY A 143 -4.45 11.24 -16.98
C GLY A 143 -5.15 10.20 -17.86
N LYS A 144 -5.21 8.92 -17.45
CA LYS A 144 -5.95 7.85 -18.14
C LYS A 144 -6.89 7.13 -17.19
#